data_AF-D7KVD2-F1
#
_entry.id   AF-D7KVD2-F1
#
_cell.length_a   1.000
_cell.length_b   1.000
_cell.length_c   1.000
_cell.angle_alpha   90.00
_cell.angle_beta   90.00
_cell.angle_gamma   90.00
#
_symmetry.space_group_name_H-M   'P 1'
#
loop_
_entity.id
_entity.type
_entity.pdbx_description
1 polymer ?
#
loop_
_entity_poly.entity_id
_entity_poly.type
_entity_poly.pdbx_seq_one_letter_code
_entity_poly.pdbx_strand_id
1 'polypeptide(L)'
;MYSLIRHGRRLVELQKWRHLSFLVQKASPLSNSFSSATVARTSSRVGRKGNNFTVSYLVDSLGLARKLAESISRKVSFEDKANPDSVLNLFRSHGFTDSQISSIVTDYPQLLIADAEKSLGPKLQFLQSREASSSELTEIVSQVPKILGKRGHKTISVYYDFIKDTLLHDKSSKKEKSCHSFPQGNLENKIRNISVLRELGMPHKLLFPLLISCDVPVFGKEKFEESLKKVVDMGFDPTSAKFLEALRVVQRLSDKTIEEKVNAYERLGFDVGNVWAVFKRWPNFLTHSEKKILSTIETFLGLGFTRDEFSMLVKRFPQGIGLSPETVKKKTEFLVKKMNWPIKALVSNPAILGYSMEKRTVPRGNVIKALISKGLIGSELPSISHVFICTNQVFLNRYVKKHEDKQLVTELMAIYRAS
;
A
#
# COMPACT_ATOMS: atom_id res chain seq x y z
N MET A 1 -35.21 -3.20 -2.93
CA MET A 1 -35.52 -3.94 -1.70
C MET A 1 -34.24 -4.11 -0.90
N TYR A 2 -33.92 -3.14 -0.04
CA TYR A 2 -32.82 -3.25 0.92
C TYR A 2 -33.45 -3.27 2.31
N SER A 3 -33.53 -4.46 2.90
CA SER A 3 -33.95 -4.66 4.29
C SER A 3 -32.99 -5.62 4.96
N LEU A 4 -32.59 -5.28 6.20
CA LEU A 4 -31.63 -5.97 7.09
C LEU A 4 -30.19 -5.51 6.80
N ILE A 5 -29.51 -4.73 7.65
CA ILE A 5 -29.28 -4.96 9.09
C ILE A 5 -29.31 -3.62 9.84
N ARG A 6 -30.23 -3.52 10.79
CA ARG A 6 -30.29 -2.51 11.85
C ARG A 6 -29.77 -3.21 13.12
N HIS A 7 -28.59 -2.83 13.61
CA HIS A 7 -28.25 -2.99 15.03
C HIS A 7 -27.27 -1.88 15.43
N GLY A 8 -27.70 -1.06 16.38
CA GLY A 8 -27.14 0.25 16.67
C GLY A 8 -26.23 0.34 17.89
N ARG A 9 -25.54 1.49 17.93
CA ARG A 9 -25.06 2.35 19.04
C ARG A 9 -23.71 2.94 18.58
N ARG A 10 -23.40 4.24 18.59
CA ARG A 10 -23.98 5.57 18.91
C ARG A 10 -23.04 6.52 18.13
N LEU A 11 -23.51 7.38 17.23
CA LEU A 11 -24.06 8.72 17.47
C LEU A 11 -23.12 9.69 18.21
N VAL A 12 -22.04 10.11 17.54
CA VAL A 12 -21.48 11.48 17.57
C VAL A 12 -20.80 11.67 16.21
N GLU A 13 -21.44 12.35 15.25
CA GLU A 13 -20.80 13.06 14.10
C GLU A 13 -21.80 13.56 13.04
N LEU A 14 -23.10 13.24 13.15
CA LEU A 14 -24.15 13.71 12.23
C LEU A 14 -24.42 15.23 12.25
N GLN A 15 -23.74 16.00 13.11
CA GLN A 15 -23.79 17.48 13.04
C GLN A 15 -22.94 18.05 11.89
N LYS A 16 -21.88 17.35 11.43
CA LYS A 16 -21.05 17.82 10.31
C LYS A 16 -21.77 17.76 8.95
N TRP A 17 -22.83 16.98 8.85
CA TRP A 17 -23.53 16.68 7.59
C TRP A 17 -24.66 17.67 7.25
N ARG A 18 -25.06 18.53 8.20
CA ARG A 18 -26.16 19.49 7.98
C ARG A 18 -25.79 20.65 7.04
N HIS A 19 -24.51 20.82 6.70
CA HIS A 19 -24.05 21.92 5.84
C HIS A 19 -24.02 21.59 4.34
N LEU A 20 -24.34 20.36 3.93
CA LEU A 20 -24.29 19.93 2.52
C LEU A 20 -25.67 19.87 1.83
N SER A 21 -26.77 20.11 2.55
CA SER A 21 -28.13 19.80 2.09
C SER A 21 -28.85 20.88 1.28
N PHE A 22 -28.15 21.87 0.71
CA PHE A 22 -28.79 22.85 -0.18
C PHE A 22 -28.10 22.88 -1.54
N LEU A 23 -28.92 22.82 -2.59
CA LEU A 23 -28.65 22.86 -4.04
C LEU A 23 -28.66 21.48 -4.74
N VAL A 24 -29.88 21.04 -5.08
CA VAL A 24 -30.15 20.05 -6.14
C VAL A 24 -31.13 20.70 -7.11
N GLN A 25 -30.74 20.85 -8.38
CA GLN A 25 -31.68 20.89 -9.50
C GLN A 25 -30.98 20.55 -10.84
N LYS A 26 -31.39 19.37 -11.36
CA LYS A 26 -31.51 18.88 -12.75
C LYS A 26 -30.46 19.24 -13.83
N ALA A 27 -29.86 18.21 -14.44
CA ALA A 27 -29.93 17.93 -15.89
C ALA A 27 -29.31 16.55 -16.27
N SER A 28 -29.78 16.01 -17.40
CA SER A 28 -29.72 14.63 -17.90
C SER A 28 -28.45 14.32 -18.77
N PRO A 29 -28.29 13.11 -19.35
CA PRO A 29 -27.00 12.44 -19.52
C PRO A 29 -26.34 12.60 -20.90
N LEU A 30 -25.01 12.40 -20.95
CA LEU A 30 -24.30 12.06 -22.20
C LEU A 30 -23.26 10.96 -21.99
N SER A 31 -23.11 10.20 -23.07
CA SER A 31 -22.53 8.88 -23.22
C SER A 31 -21.04 8.86 -23.57
N ASN A 32 -20.52 7.63 -23.59
CA ASN A 32 -19.39 7.10 -24.38
C ASN A 32 -18.01 6.98 -23.70
N SER A 33 -17.68 5.70 -23.45
CA SER A 33 -16.53 4.95 -23.96
C SER A 33 -15.23 5.68 -24.24
N PHE A 34 -14.12 5.18 -23.68
CA PHE A 34 -12.93 4.82 -24.46
C PHE A 34 -12.03 3.84 -23.70
N SER A 35 -11.60 2.81 -24.43
CA SER A 35 -10.51 1.89 -24.10
C SER A 35 -9.17 2.60 -24.11
N SER A 36 -8.21 2.15 -23.29
CA SER A 36 -6.80 2.24 -23.67
C SER A 36 -5.98 1.12 -23.04
N ALA A 37 -5.22 0.47 -23.91
CA ALA A 37 -4.28 -0.60 -23.62
C ALA A 37 -3.08 -0.09 -22.83
N THR A 38 -2.61 -0.86 -21.85
CA THR A 38 -1.33 -0.60 -21.18
C THR A 38 -0.30 -1.59 -21.67
N VAL A 39 0.69 -1.06 -22.38
CA VAL A 39 1.90 -1.74 -22.84
C VAL A 39 2.72 -2.17 -21.62
N ALA A 40 2.97 -3.48 -21.50
CA ALA A 40 3.90 -4.03 -20.53
C ALA A 40 5.33 -3.64 -20.92
N ARG A 41 6.01 -2.82 -20.10
CA ARG A 41 7.46 -2.64 -20.20
C ARG A 41 8.15 -3.75 -19.40
N THR A 42 8.73 -4.67 -20.15
CA THR A 42 9.71 -5.67 -19.72
C THR A 42 10.92 -5.00 -19.09
N SER A 43 11.25 -5.38 -17.85
CA SER A 43 12.54 -5.08 -17.22
C SER A 43 13.49 -6.21 -17.59
N SER A 44 14.49 -5.89 -18.42
CA SER A 44 15.61 -6.76 -18.76
C SER A 44 16.63 -6.81 -17.61
N ARG A 45 17.21 -8.00 -17.42
CA ARG A 45 18.18 -8.35 -16.37
C ARG A 45 19.53 -7.65 -16.58
N VAL A 46 19.74 -6.48 -15.97
CA VAL A 46 21.07 -5.91 -15.70
C VAL A 46 20.98 -5.20 -14.34
N GLY A 47 21.51 -5.78 -13.26
CA GLY A 47 21.18 -5.20 -11.93
C GLY A 47 21.93 -5.72 -10.70
N ARG A 48 23.21 -6.11 -10.81
CA ARG A 48 24.03 -6.43 -9.62
C ARG A 48 25.05 -5.37 -9.23
N LYS A 49 25.53 -4.52 -10.15
CA LYS A 49 26.54 -3.48 -9.85
C LYS A 49 25.93 -2.17 -9.33
N GLY A 50 24.97 -1.56 -10.04
CA GLY A 50 24.36 -0.28 -9.62
C GLY A 50 23.66 -0.31 -8.25
N ASN A 51 23.07 -1.43 -7.86
CA ASN A 51 22.37 -1.59 -6.58
C ASN A 51 23.30 -1.45 -5.37
N ASN A 52 24.58 -1.83 -5.47
CA ASN A 52 25.52 -1.71 -4.36
C ASN A 52 26.00 -0.27 -4.19
N PHE A 53 26.30 0.42 -5.30
CA PHE A 53 26.75 1.82 -5.27
C PHE A 53 25.70 2.74 -4.65
N THR A 54 24.43 2.59 -5.07
CA THR A 54 23.33 3.40 -4.53
C THR A 54 23.18 3.21 -3.02
N VAL A 55 23.35 1.98 -2.51
CA VAL A 55 23.26 1.70 -1.07
C VAL A 55 24.40 2.37 -0.30
N SER A 56 25.65 2.21 -0.74
CA SER A 56 26.79 2.88 -0.07
C SER A 56 26.64 4.38 -0.11
N TYR A 57 26.28 4.95 -1.27
CA TYR A 57 26.06 6.39 -1.43
C TYR A 57 25.04 6.92 -0.42
N LEU A 58 23.88 6.28 -0.29
CA LEU A 58 22.81 6.73 0.63
C LEU A 58 23.20 6.63 2.11
N VAL A 59 24.03 5.64 2.46
CA VAL A 59 24.56 5.51 3.82
C VAL A 59 25.58 6.62 4.10
N ASP A 60 26.50 6.86 3.16
CA ASP A 60 27.63 7.77 3.36
C ASP A 60 27.20 9.25 3.26
N SER A 61 26.29 9.59 2.34
CA SER A 61 25.86 10.98 2.07
C SER A 61 24.74 11.49 2.98
N LEU A 62 23.86 10.60 3.45
CA LEU A 62 22.66 10.96 4.22
C LEU A 62 22.57 10.26 5.58
N GLY A 63 23.54 9.41 5.93
CA GLY A 63 23.53 8.68 7.21
C GLY A 63 22.39 7.66 7.34
N LEU A 64 21.79 7.21 6.24
CA LEU A 64 20.66 6.29 6.29
C LEU A 64 21.07 4.92 6.81
N ALA A 65 20.22 4.29 7.60
CA ALA A 65 20.41 2.90 7.99
C ALA A 65 20.51 2.00 6.75
N ARG A 66 21.49 1.09 6.70
CA ARG A 66 21.77 0.23 5.54
C ARG A 66 20.53 -0.49 4.99
N LYS A 67 19.65 -0.99 5.87
CA LYS A 67 18.40 -1.65 5.46
C LYS A 67 17.41 -0.71 4.77
N LEU A 68 17.37 0.56 5.18
CA LEU A 68 16.55 1.58 4.56
C LEU A 68 17.13 1.94 3.19
N ALA A 69 18.44 2.14 3.10
CA ALA A 69 19.15 2.35 1.84
C ALA A 69 18.93 1.20 0.84
N GLU A 70 19.00 -0.06 1.30
CA GLU A 70 18.66 -1.24 0.48
C GLU A 70 17.19 -1.25 0.02
N SER A 71 16.28 -0.67 0.81
CA SER A 71 14.88 -0.56 0.41
C SER A 71 14.68 0.52 -0.65
N ILE A 72 15.42 1.62 -0.54
CA ILE A 72 15.43 2.73 -1.49
C ILE A 72 16.08 2.31 -2.82
N SER A 73 17.19 1.56 -2.78
CA SER A 73 17.89 1.11 -4.00
C SER A 73 17.06 0.18 -4.89
N ARG A 74 16.03 -0.48 -4.33
CA ARG A 74 15.04 -1.23 -5.11
C ARG A 74 14.09 -0.35 -5.93
N LYS A 75 13.98 0.93 -5.58
CA LYS A 75 13.10 1.91 -6.24
C LYS A 75 13.85 2.80 -7.22
N VAL A 76 15.11 3.12 -6.93
CA VAL A 76 15.99 3.96 -7.75
C VAL A 76 17.41 3.39 -7.72
N SER A 77 18.11 3.39 -8.85
CA SER A 77 19.50 2.95 -8.93
C SER A 77 20.26 3.90 -9.86
N PHE A 78 21.48 4.22 -9.48
CA PHE A 78 22.44 5.02 -10.25
C PHE A 78 23.87 4.52 -9.97
N GLU A 79 24.80 4.86 -10.86
CA GLU A 79 26.19 4.37 -10.82
C GLU A 79 27.23 5.47 -10.54
N ASP A 80 26.82 6.74 -10.63
CA ASP A 80 27.64 7.91 -10.36
C ASP A 80 27.04 8.78 -9.26
N LYS A 81 27.88 9.62 -8.64
CA LYS A 81 27.44 10.57 -7.61
C LYS A 81 27.12 11.96 -8.15
N ALA A 82 27.39 12.26 -9.42
CA ALA A 82 27.37 13.64 -9.93
C ALA A 82 25.95 14.23 -9.93
N ASN A 83 24.96 13.48 -10.44
CA ASN A 83 23.57 13.91 -10.40
C ASN A 83 22.99 13.94 -8.98
N PRO A 84 23.08 12.88 -8.17
CA PRO A 84 22.49 12.91 -6.83
C PRO A 84 23.16 13.97 -5.93
N ASP A 85 24.48 14.20 -6.03
CA ASP A 85 25.15 15.28 -5.29
C ASP A 85 24.60 16.65 -5.71
N SER A 86 24.41 16.89 -7.01
CA SER A 86 23.77 18.11 -7.52
C SER A 86 22.37 18.30 -6.95
N VAL A 87 21.58 17.23 -6.88
CA VAL A 87 20.23 17.27 -6.28
C VAL A 87 20.31 17.58 -4.79
N LEU A 88 21.13 16.87 -4.01
CA LEU A 88 21.25 17.11 -2.56
C LEU A 88 21.71 18.55 -2.26
N ASN A 89 22.70 19.04 -3.02
CA ASN A 89 23.23 20.40 -2.87
C ASN A 89 22.19 21.46 -3.23
N LEU A 90 21.36 21.22 -4.24
CA LEU A 90 20.25 22.10 -4.58
C LEU A 90 19.23 22.20 -3.43
N PHE A 91 18.90 21.10 -2.76
CA PHE A 91 18.01 21.16 -1.59
C PHE A 91 18.67 21.92 -0.44
N ARG A 92 19.96 21.69 -0.16
CA ARG A 92 20.69 22.42 0.89
C ARG A 92 20.75 23.92 0.60
N SER A 93 20.95 24.33 -0.66
CA SER A 93 20.96 25.75 -1.04
C SER A 93 19.60 26.44 -0.86
N HIS A 94 18.50 25.67 -0.88
CA HIS A 94 17.15 26.16 -0.56
C HIS A 94 16.78 26.00 0.93
N GLY A 95 17.76 25.71 1.80
CA GLY A 95 17.59 25.72 3.26
C GLY A 95 17.09 24.41 3.87
N PHE A 96 17.02 23.31 3.11
CA PHE A 96 16.61 22.01 3.66
C PHE A 96 17.72 21.40 4.53
N THR A 97 17.34 20.90 5.70
CA THR A 97 18.26 20.14 6.58
C THR A 97 18.50 18.73 6.03
N ASP A 98 19.63 18.11 6.38
CA ASP A 98 19.92 16.71 5.98
C ASP A 98 18.86 15.72 6.50
N SER A 99 18.21 16.03 7.63
CA SER A 99 17.09 15.24 8.15
C SER A 99 15.85 15.29 7.25
N GLN A 100 15.50 16.49 6.76
CA GLN A 100 14.40 16.70 5.82
C GLN A 100 14.71 16.04 4.47
N ILE A 101 15.94 16.23 3.96
CA ILE A 101 16.41 15.60 2.72
C ILE A 101 16.34 14.08 2.83
N SER A 102 16.78 13.51 3.95
CA SER A 102 16.66 12.07 4.24
C SER A 102 15.22 11.58 4.21
N SER A 103 14.28 12.33 4.78
CA SER A 103 12.85 12.03 4.73
C SER A 103 12.31 12.07 3.30
N ILE A 104 12.64 13.14 2.56
CA ILE A 104 12.22 13.34 1.17
C ILE A 104 12.72 12.21 0.26
N VAL A 105 14.00 11.83 0.39
CA VAL A 105 14.60 10.72 -0.38
C VAL A 105 13.96 9.39 -0.01
N THR A 106 13.60 9.18 1.25
CA THR A 106 12.90 7.97 1.69
C THR A 106 11.52 7.83 1.03
N ASP A 107 10.78 8.93 0.97
CA ASP A 107 9.40 8.98 0.47
C ASP A 107 9.30 9.07 -1.06
N TYR A 108 10.25 9.75 -1.71
CA TYR A 108 10.29 9.95 -3.15
C TYR A 108 11.70 9.76 -3.78
N PRO A 109 12.26 8.53 -3.77
CA PRO A 109 13.63 8.27 -4.24
C PRO A 109 13.94 8.70 -5.67
N GLN A 110 12.94 8.76 -6.55
CA GLN A 110 13.12 9.10 -7.96
C GLN A 110 13.62 10.54 -8.16
N LEU A 111 13.57 11.39 -7.14
CA LEU A 111 14.17 12.71 -7.20
C LEU A 111 15.70 12.68 -7.39
N LEU A 112 16.38 11.61 -6.96
CA LEU A 112 17.85 11.50 -7.05
C LEU A 112 18.36 11.31 -8.48
N ILE A 113 17.50 10.88 -9.39
CA ILE A 113 17.79 10.74 -10.82
C ILE A 113 17.15 11.85 -11.66
N ALA A 114 16.45 12.80 -11.01
CA ALA A 114 15.93 13.97 -11.71
C ALA A 114 17.07 14.96 -11.96
N ASP A 115 16.96 15.72 -13.04
CA ASP A 115 17.89 16.79 -13.36
C ASP A 115 17.72 17.93 -12.35
N ALA A 116 18.76 18.19 -11.56
CA ALA A 116 18.75 19.21 -10.51
C ALA A 116 18.45 20.60 -11.09
N GLU A 117 19.18 21.01 -12.13
CA GLU A 117 19.14 22.36 -12.68
C GLU A 117 17.94 22.62 -13.59
N LYS A 118 17.56 21.64 -14.42
CA LYS A 118 16.50 21.82 -15.43
C LYS A 118 15.12 21.43 -14.93
N SER A 119 15.03 20.53 -13.95
CA SER A 119 13.74 20.00 -13.47
C SER A 119 13.38 20.49 -12.08
N LEU A 120 14.28 20.35 -11.10
CA LEU A 120 13.97 20.65 -9.70
C LEU A 120 14.18 22.13 -9.36
N GLY A 121 15.28 22.73 -9.81
CA GLY A 121 15.66 24.11 -9.55
C GLY A 121 14.56 25.11 -9.89
N PRO A 122 14.00 25.11 -11.11
CA PRO A 122 12.94 26.03 -11.50
C PRO A 122 11.68 25.88 -10.64
N LYS A 123 11.38 24.66 -10.17
CA LYS A 123 10.22 24.41 -9.30
C LYS A 123 10.44 24.89 -7.89
N LEU A 124 11.64 24.69 -7.34
CA LEU A 124 11.99 25.17 -6.00
C LEU A 124 12.05 26.71 -5.97
N GLN A 125 12.66 27.33 -6.98
CA GLN A 125 12.67 28.79 -7.14
C GLN A 125 11.25 29.36 -7.29
N PHE A 126 10.41 28.70 -8.10
CA PHE A 126 9.01 29.10 -8.26
C PHE A 126 8.21 29.00 -6.95
N LEU A 127 8.44 27.96 -6.16
CA LEU A 127 7.78 27.83 -4.86
C LEU A 127 8.34 28.86 -3.87
N GLN A 128 9.65 29.06 -3.83
CA GLN A 128 10.29 30.02 -2.95
C GLN A 128 9.85 31.47 -3.22
N SER A 129 9.64 31.85 -4.48
CA SER A 129 9.16 33.20 -4.83
C SER A 129 7.70 33.46 -4.41
N ARG A 130 6.95 32.41 -4.06
CA ARG A 130 5.59 32.51 -3.54
C ARG A 130 5.52 32.57 -2.02
N GLU A 131 6.58 32.14 -1.33
CA GLU A 131 6.58 32.00 0.12
C GLU A 131 7.11 33.24 0.83
N ALA A 132 6.55 33.50 2.01
CA ALA A 132 7.05 34.54 2.90
C ALA A 132 8.28 34.09 3.70
N SER A 133 8.49 32.77 3.89
CA SER A 133 9.65 32.21 4.59
C SER A 133 10.18 30.95 3.93
N SER A 134 11.51 30.76 3.99
CA SER A 134 12.16 29.52 3.53
C SER A 134 11.75 28.31 4.37
N SER A 135 11.43 28.50 5.66
CA SER A 135 10.97 27.43 6.54
C SER A 135 9.66 26.79 6.09
N GLU A 136 8.67 27.59 5.63
CA GLU A 136 7.38 27.08 5.14
C GLU A 136 7.57 26.16 3.92
N LEU A 137 8.42 26.58 2.97
CA LEU A 137 8.79 25.77 1.81
C LEU A 137 9.37 24.43 2.23
N THR A 138 10.36 24.45 3.13
CA THR A 138 11.01 23.21 3.56
C THR A 138 10.04 22.30 4.30
N GLU A 139 9.13 22.83 5.12
CA GLU A 139 8.12 22.05 5.85
C GLU A 139 7.15 21.34 4.89
N ILE A 140 6.59 22.08 3.93
CA ILE A 140 5.59 21.55 2.98
C ILE A 140 6.22 20.51 2.05
N VAL A 141 7.36 20.83 1.44
CA VAL A 141 8.04 19.92 0.51
C VAL A 141 8.54 18.66 1.24
N SER A 142 8.93 18.77 2.51
CA SER A 142 9.33 17.59 3.31
C SER A 142 8.18 16.62 3.57
N GLN A 143 6.98 17.15 3.82
CA GLN A 143 5.78 16.33 4.02
C GLN A 143 5.27 15.72 2.71
N VAL A 144 5.50 16.41 1.58
CA VAL A 144 4.87 16.06 0.31
C VAL A 144 5.82 16.18 -0.90
N PRO A 145 6.95 15.45 -0.92
CA PRO A 145 8.02 15.63 -1.91
C PRO A 145 7.58 15.35 -3.35
N LYS A 146 6.54 14.51 -3.53
CA LYS A 146 6.00 14.15 -4.85
C LYS A 146 5.40 15.34 -5.60
N ILE A 147 5.16 16.48 -4.94
CA ILE A 147 4.69 17.70 -5.61
C ILE A 147 5.68 18.15 -6.68
N LEU A 148 6.98 17.94 -6.45
CA LEU A 148 8.06 18.26 -7.39
C LEU A 148 8.05 17.38 -8.63
N GLY A 149 7.34 16.23 -8.60
CA GLY A 149 7.12 15.37 -9.75
C GLY A 149 6.04 15.88 -10.71
N LYS A 150 5.27 16.90 -10.32
CA LYS A 150 4.21 17.46 -11.19
C LYS A 150 4.77 18.29 -12.33
N ARG A 151 4.01 18.30 -13.44
CA ARG A 151 4.30 19.11 -14.62
C ARG A 151 3.57 20.44 -14.52
N GLY A 152 4.30 21.52 -14.80
CA GLY A 152 3.77 22.88 -14.87
C GLY A 152 3.62 23.56 -13.50
N HIS A 153 4.09 24.82 -13.43
CA HIS A 153 4.04 25.65 -12.22
C HIS A 153 2.61 25.95 -11.76
N LYS A 154 1.66 26.08 -12.69
CA LYS A 154 0.23 26.30 -12.35
C LYS A 154 -0.39 25.14 -11.57
N THR A 155 -0.08 23.90 -11.94
CA THR A 155 -0.59 22.73 -11.21
C THR A 155 0.10 22.57 -9.86
N ILE A 156 1.41 22.81 -9.82
CA ILE A 156 2.20 22.78 -8.59
C ILE A 156 1.67 23.80 -7.59
N SER A 157 1.47 25.05 -8.01
CA SER A 157 0.95 26.12 -7.14
C SER A 157 -0.39 25.77 -6.53
N VAL A 158 -1.36 25.31 -7.32
CA VAL A 158 -2.68 24.96 -6.78
C VAL A 158 -2.60 23.88 -5.70
N TYR A 159 -1.77 22.85 -5.88
CA TYR A 159 -1.60 21.83 -4.85
C TYR A 159 -0.81 22.33 -3.65
N TYR A 160 0.18 23.17 -3.90
CA TYR A 160 1.01 23.76 -2.86
C TYR A 160 0.18 24.65 -1.95
N ASP A 161 -0.58 25.58 -2.51
CA ASP A 161 -1.48 26.48 -1.77
C ASP A 161 -2.47 25.67 -0.92
N PHE A 162 -3.08 24.64 -1.50
CA PHE A 162 -4.00 23.77 -0.77
C PHE A 162 -3.33 23.05 0.43
N ILE A 163 -2.11 22.55 0.25
CA ILE A 163 -1.36 21.89 1.33
C ILE A 163 -0.97 22.91 2.39
N LYS A 164 -0.50 24.09 1.97
CA LYS A 164 -0.16 25.20 2.85
C LYS A 164 -1.35 25.58 3.73
N ASP A 165 -2.50 25.84 3.13
CA ASP A 165 -3.73 26.17 3.85
C ASP A 165 -4.11 25.04 4.83
N THR A 166 -4.02 23.79 4.38
CA THR A 166 -4.37 22.62 5.22
C THR A 166 -3.43 22.43 6.41
N LEU A 167 -2.13 22.75 6.27
CA LEU A 167 -1.14 22.62 7.34
C LEU A 167 -1.13 23.82 8.29
N LEU A 168 -1.35 25.02 7.79
CA LEU A 168 -1.29 26.26 8.57
C LEU A 168 -2.59 26.56 9.33
N HIS A 169 -3.76 26.21 8.77
CA HIS A 169 -5.05 26.46 9.42
C HIS A 169 -5.46 25.45 10.50
N ASP A 170 -4.77 24.31 10.61
CA ASP A 170 -4.99 23.38 11.74
C ASP A 170 -4.48 23.96 13.08
N LYS A 171 -3.65 25.02 13.03
CA LYS A 171 -3.12 25.74 14.22
C LYS A 171 -3.86 27.03 14.54
N SER A 172 -4.70 27.55 13.63
CA SER A 172 -5.41 28.82 13.85
C SER A 172 -6.88 28.71 13.46
N SER A 173 -7.74 28.79 14.47
CA SER A 173 -9.20 28.81 14.36
C SER A 173 -9.70 30.10 13.72
N LYS A 174 -9.45 30.29 12.42
CA LYS A 174 -10.17 31.25 11.57
C LYS A 174 -10.40 30.61 10.21
N LYS A 175 -11.67 30.30 9.93
CA LYS A 175 -12.19 30.01 8.58
C LYS A 175 -12.15 31.31 7.78
N GLU A 176 -10.97 31.72 7.33
CA GLU A 176 -10.87 32.71 6.28
C GLU A 176 -11.02 32.00 4.93
N LYS A 177 -12.06 32.40 4.20
CA LYS A 177 -12.30 31.97 2.83
C LYS A 177 -11.15 32.48 1.98
N SER A 178 -10.15 31.65 1.74
CA SER A 178 -9.18 31.94 0.69
C SER A 178 -8.98 30.72 -0.18
N CYS A 179 -9.42 30.85 -1.43
CA CYS A 179 -8.76 30.31 -2.62
C CYS A 179 -9.45 30.97 -3.81
N HIS A 180 -8.75 31.95 -4.38
CA HIS A 180 -9.13 32.65 -5.60
C HIS A 180 -9.36 31.64 -6.74
N SER A 181 -10.55 31.68 -7.35
CA SER A 181 -10.91 31.06 -8.64
C SER A 181 -10.22 29.72 -8.94
N PHE A 182 -10.77 28.63 -8.39
CA PHE A 182 -10.34 27.29 -8.77
C PHE A 182 -10.49 27.07 -10.29
N PRO A 183 -9.54 26.38 -10.93
CA PRO A 183 -9.66 26.04 -12.34
C PRO A 183 -10.82 25.06 -12.57
N GLN A 184 -11.73 25.43 -13.46
CA GLN A 184 -12.91 24.63 -13.85
C GLN A 184 -12.51 23.22 -14.31
N GLY A 185 -13.14 22.17 -13.76
CA GLY A 185 -12.99 20.78 -14.23
C GLY A 185 -12.40 19.80 -13.19
N ASN A 186 -11.57 18.86 -13.65
CA ASN A 186 -11.09 17.74 -12.80
C ASN A 186 -10.22 18.19 -11.61
N LEU A 187 -9.52 19.33 -11.71
CA LEU A 187 -8.69 19.81 -10.61
C LEU A 187 -9.54 20.35 -9.45
N GLU A 188 -10.57 21.13 -9.74
CA GLU A 188 -11.56 21.60 -8.77
C GLU A 188 -12.27 20.43 -8.09
N ASN A 189 -12.77 19.46 -8.87
CA ASN A 189 -13.41 18.27 -8.31
C ASN A 189 -12.49 17.53 -7.33
N LYS A 190 -11.19 17.44 -7.66
CA LYS A 190 -10.21 16.77 -6.81
C LYS A 190 -9.98 17.51 -5.50
N ILE A 191 -9.80 18.82 -5.55
CA ILE A 191 -9.58 19.66 -4.36
C ILE A 191 -10.82 19.64 -3.46
N ARG A 192 -12.02 19.76 -4.04
CA ARG A 192 -13.28 19.64 -3.30
C ARG A 192 -13.39 18.29 -2.61
N ASN A 193 -13.19 17.20 -3.34
CA ASN A 193 -13.31 15.86 -2.77
C ASN A 193 -12.31 15.64 -1.62
N ILE A 194 -11.10 16.16 -1.75
CA ILE A 194 -10.06 16.10 -0.71
C ILE A 194 -10.42 16.98 0.50
N SER A 195 -11.02 18.15 0.27
CA SER A 195 -11.51 19.02 1.36
C SER A 195 -12.57 18.31 2.19
N VAL A 196 -13.50 17.60 1.55
CA VAL A 196 -14.52 16.81 2.25
C VAL A 196 -13.88 15.67 3.05
N LEU A 197 -12.88 14.97 2.51
CA LEU A 197 -12.16 13.93 3.26
C LEU A 197 -11.43 14.50 4.47
N ARG A 198 -10.84 15.70 4.36
CA ARG A 198 -10.24 16.41 5.49
C ARG A 198 -11.27 16.73 6.58
N GLU A 199 -12.44 17.24 6.20
CA GLU A 199 -13.53 17.54 7.17
C GLU A 199 -14.06 16.29 7.90
N LEU A 200 -13.97 15.13 7.24
CA LEU A 200 -14.24 13.81 7.83
C LEU A 200 -13.10 13.31 8.75
N GLY A 201 -12.05 14.10 8.99
CA GLY A 201 -10.95 13.77 9.89
C GLY A 201 -9.87 12.89 9.27
N MET A 202 -9.78 12.82 7.93
CA MET A 202 -8.77 12.00 7.27
C MET A 202 -7.34 12.50 7.56
N PRO A 203 -6.43 11.64 8.06
CA PRO A 203 -5.06 12.04 8.35
C PRO A 203 -4.32 12.56 7.11
N HIS A 204 -3.55 13.64 7.27
CA HIS A 204 -2.76 14.28 6.21
C HIS A 204 -1.85 13.30 5.44
N LYS A 205 -1.26 12.32 6.15
CA LYS A 205 -0.44 11.24 5.57
C LYS A 205 -1.17 10.38 4.52
N LEU A 206 -2.51 10.27 4.61
CA LEU A 206 -3.35 9.57 3.63
C LEU A 206 -3.91 10.53 2.59
N LEU A 207 -4.18 11.77 3.00
CA LEU A 207 -4.80 12.81 2.19
C LEU A 207 -3.88 13.32 1.06
N PHE A 208 -2.66 13.76 1.40
CA PHE A 208 -1.75 14.41 0.45
C PHE A 208 -1.28 13.49 -0.69
N PRO A 209 -1.03 12.18 -0.48
CA PRO A 209 -0.78 11.27 -1.57
C PRO A 209 -1.93 11.18 -2.59
N LEU A 210 -3.20 11.35 -2.17
CA LEU A 210 -4.35 11.37 -3.08
C LEU A 210 -4.37 12.65 -3.94
N LEU A 211 -4.01 13.79 -3.34
CA LEU A 211 -3.91 15.07 -4.04
C LEU A 211 -2.92 15.01 -5.20
N ILE A 212 -1.80 14.30 -5.00
CA ILE A 212 -0.70 14.28 -5.97
C ILE A 212 -0.73 13.05 -6.87
N SER A 213 -1.42 11.96 -6.52
CA SER A 213 -1.54 10.81 -7.43
C SER A 213 -2.28 11.20 -8.72
N CYS A 214 -1.81 10.70 -9.88
CA CYS A 214 -2.52 10.84 -11.16
C CYS A 214 -3.56 9.72 -11.38
N ASP A 215 -3.57 8.70 -10.51
CA ASP A 215 -4.27 7.43 -10.76
C ASP A 215 -5.62 7.33 -10.04
N VAL A 216 -6.04 8.41 -9.35
CA VAL A 216 -7.30 8.43 -8.62
C VAL A 216 -8.39 8.99 -9.53
N PRO A 217 -9.45 8.21 -9.83
CA PRO A 217 -10.57 8.72 -10.61
C PRO A 217 -11.21 9.90 -9.86
N VAL A 218 -11.36 11.01 -10.58
CA VAL A 218 -11.94 12.25 -10.04
C VAL A 218 -13.42 12.25 -10.33
N PHE A 219 -14.24 12.10 -9.29
CA PHE A 219 -15.70 12.14 -9.41
C PHE A 219 -16.24 13.54 -9.23
N GLY A 220 -17.33 13.85 -9.93
CA GLY A 220 -18.16 15.02 -9.67
C GLY A 220 -18.76 14.98 -8.26
N LYS A 221 -19.28 16.12 -7.79
CA LYS A 221 -19.71 16.35 -6.40
C LYS A 221 -20.69 15.28 -5.92
N GLU A 222 -21.78 15.11 -6.67
CA GLU A 222 -22.91 14.24 -6.29
C GLU A 222 -22.46 12.79 -6.16
N LYS A 223 -21.80 12.24 -7.19
CA LYS A 223 -21.29 10.86 -7.18
C LYS A 223 -20.30 10.62 -6.06
N PHE A 224 -19.47 11.62 -5.75
CA PHE A 224 -18.50 11.52 -4.66
C PHE A 224 -19.18 11.47 -3.30
N GLU A 225 -20.13 12.36 -3.04
CA GLU A 225 -20.90 12.44 -1.79
C GLU A 225 -21.76 11.17 -1.58
N GLU A 226 -22.40 10.68 -2.62
CA GLU A 226 -23.14 9.41 -2.60
C GLU A 226 -22.23 8.23 -2.23
N SER A 227 -21.05 8.15 -2.86
CA SER A 227 -20.06 7.10 -2.57
C SER A 227 -19.54 7.19 -1.13
N LEU A 228 -19.29 8.39 -0.62
CA LEU A 228 -18.89 8.60 0.78
C LEU A 228 -19.96 8.10 1.73
N LYS A 229 -21.22 8.51 1.51
CA LYS A 229 -22.33 8.10 2.34
C LYS A 229 -22.47 6.58 2.38
N LYS A 230 -22.38 5.93 1.22
CA LYS A 230 -22.45 4.48 1.12
C LYS A 230 -21.35 3.79 1.93
N VAL A 231 -20.10 4.26 1.85
CA VAL A 231 -18.98 3.66 2.59
C VAL A 231 -19.11 3.89 4.11
N VAL A 232 -19.63 5.04 4.52
CA VAL A 232 -19.95 5.33 5.94
C VAL A 232 -21.08 4.43 6.43
N ASP A 233 -22.16 4.27 5.65
CA ASP A 233 -23.31 3.41 5.98
C ASP A 233 -22.90 1.92 6.06
N MET A 234 -21.88 1.51 5.30
CA MET A 234 -21.25 0.20 5.43
C MET A 234 -20.44 0.04 6.74
N GLY A 235 -20.19 1.11 7.48
CA GLY A 235 -19.51 1.11 8.77
C GLY A 235 -17.98 1.17 8.69
N PHE A 236 -17.42 1.78 7.64
CA PHE A 236 -15.99 2.09 7.59
C PHE A 236 -15.70 3.38 8.35
N ASP A 237 -14.62 3.37 9.12
CA ASP A 237 -14.09 4.56 9.80
C ASP A 237 -13.44 5.53 8.78
N PRO A 238 -13.97 6.76 8.61
CA PRO A 238 -13.46 7.76 7.66
C PRO A 238 -11.99 8.13 7.84
N THR A 239 -11.42 7.92 9.02
CA THR A 239 -10.01 8.23 9.33
C THR A 239 -9.05 7.13 8.90
N SER A 240 -9.57 5.96 8.51
CA SER A 240 -8.77 4.76 8.20
C SER A 240 -8.34 4.67 6.74
N ALA A 241 -7.21 4.00 6.48
CA ALA A 241 -6.82 3.66 5.11
C ALA A 241 -7.82 2.70 4.43
N LYS A 242 -8.57 1.92 5.20
CA LYS A 242 -9.59 0.99 4.69
C LYS A 242 -10.80 1.71 4.12
N PHE A 243 -11.15 2.86 4.67
CA PHE A 243 -12.16 3.73 4.09
C PHE A 243 -11.79 4.16 2.68
N LEU A 244 -10.54 4.57 2.44
CA LEU A 244 -10.08 4.94 1.10
C LEU A 244 -10.06 3.76 0.12
N GLU A 245 -9.64 2.58 0.59
CA GLU A 245 -9.70 1.36 -0.22
C GLU A 245 -11.15 1.04 -0.62
N ALA A 246 -12.10 1.11 0.33
CA ALA A 246 -13.51 0.85 0.08
C ALA A 246 -14.15 1.89 -0.83
N LEU A 247 -13.85 3.17 -0.60
CA LEU A 247 -14.30 4.28 -1.43
C LEU A 247 -13.89 4.09 -2.88
N ARG A 248 -12.64 3.70 -3.14
CA ARG A 248 -12.17 3.39 -4.50
C ARG A 248 -12.92 2.24 -5.14
N VAL A 249 -13.29 1.21 -4.38
CA VAL A 249 -14.05 0.07 -4.91
C VAL A 249 -15.48 0.49 -5.27
N VAL A 250 -16.17 1.17 -4.36
CA VAL A 250 -17.54 1.66 -4.57
C VAL A 250 -17.61 2.68 -5.71
N GLN A 251 -16.58 3.51 -5.86
CA GLN A 251 -16.47 4.45 -6.96
C GLN A 251 -16.26 3.80 -8.33
N ARG A 252 -15.59 2.64 -8.36
CA ARG A 252 -15.28 1.93 -9.62
C ARG A 252 -16.39 0.97 -10.04
N LEU A 253 -17.19 0.48 -9.10
CA LEU A 253 -18.18 -0.56 -9.34
C LEU A 253 -19.58 -0.02 -9.06
N SER A 254 -20.50 -0.18 -10.01
CA SER A 254 -21.91 0.14 -9.77
C SER A 254 -22.52 -0.78 -8.70
N ASP A 255 -23.63 -0.36 -8.09
CA ASP A 255 -24.37 -1.15 -7.12
C ASP A 255 -24.73 -2.53 -7.66
N LYS A 256 -25.24 -2.56 -8.90
CA LYS A 256 -25.54 -3.80 -9.62
C LYS A 256 -24.30 -4.68 -9.77
N THR A 257 -23.15 -4.11 -10.14
CA THR A 257 -21.90 -4.86 -10.28
C THR A 257 -21.39 -5.40 -8.94
N ILE A 258 -21.57 -4.66 -7.85
CA ILE A 258 -21.21 -5.13 -6.51
C ILE A 258 -22.10 -6.32 -6.13
N GLU A 259 -23.41 -6.22 -6.36
CA GLU A 259 -24.37 -7.30 -6.12
C GLU A 259 -24.05 -8.55 -6.95
N GLU A 260 -23.83 -8.41 -8.26
CA GLU A 260 -23.42 -9.50 -9.15
C GLU A 260 -22.15 -10.20 -8.66
N LYS A 261 -21.19 -9.42 -8.13
CA LYS A 261 -19.95 -9.96 -7.57
C LYS A 261 -20.16 -10.70 -6.26
N VAL A 262 -21.01 -10.18 -5.36
CA VAL A 262 -21.36 -10.87 -4.12
C VAL A 262 -22.08 -12.19 -4.44
N ASN A 263 -23.02 -12.17 -5.38
CA ASN A 263 -23.74 -13.36 -5.85
C ASN A 263 -22.79 -14.36 -6.51
N ALA A 264 -21.76 -13.90 -7.24
CA ALA A 264 -20.72 -14.78 -7.76
C ALA A 264 -19.96 -15.49 -6.64
N TYR A 265 -19.56 -14.78 -5.57
CA TYR A 265 -18.94 -15.42 -4.41
C TYR A 265 -19.87 -16.43 -3.74
N GLU A 266 -21.16 -16.13 -3.63
CA GLU A 266 -22.17 -17.03 -3.08
C GLU A 266 -22.29 -18.33 -3.91
N ARG A 267 -22.44 -18.23 -5.24
CA ARG A 267 -22.44 -19.39 -6.15
C ARG A 267 -21.16 -20.23 -6.05
N LEU A 268 -20.05 -19.61 -5.68
CA LEU A 268 -18.76 -20.27 -5.50
C LEU A 268 -18.59 -20.92 -4.11
N GLY A 269 -19.60 -20.81 -3.25
CA GLY A 269 -19.67 -21.45 -1.94
C GLY A 269 -19.24 -20.57 -0.76
N PHE A 270 -19.18 -19.25 -0.94
CA PHE A 270 -18.94 -18.33 0.17
C PHE A 270 -20.26 -17.89 0.81
N ASP A 271 -20.30 -17.91 2.13
CA ASP A 271 -21.37 -17.23 2.87
C ASP A 271 -21.32 -15.71 2.61
N VAL A 272 -22.47 -15.11 2.28
CA VAL A 272 -22.62 -13.68 1.98
C VAL A 272 -22.14 -12.81 3.15
N GLY A 273 -22.42 -13.23 4.40
CA GLY A 273 -21.93 -12.55 5.60
C GLY A 273 -20.40 -12.49 5.65
N ASN A 274 -19.74 -13.61 5.36
CA ASN A 274 -18.29 -13.70 5.26
C ASN A 274 -17.72 -12.85 4.13
N VAL A 275 -18.39 -12.75 2.98
CA VAL A 275 -17.97 -11.85 1.87
C VAL A 275 -17.89 -10.40 2.36
N TRP A 276 -18.93 -9.92 3.05
CA TRP A 276 -18.95 -8.56 3.61
C TRP A 276 -17.92 -8.38 4.74
N ALA A 277 -17.72 -9.39 5.59
CA ALA A 277 -16.69 -9.36 6.63
C ALA A 277 -15.28 -9.25 6.04
N VAL A 278 -15.01 -9.96 4.94
CA VAL A 278 -13.75 -9.86 4.20
C VAL A 278 -13.63 -8.49 3.54
N PHE A 279 -14.69 -7.99 2.90
CA PHE A 279 -14.70 -6.66 2.29
C PHE A 279 -14.35 -5.55 3.29
N LYS A 280 -14.88 -5.60 4.52
CA LYS A 280 -14.52 -4.65 5.58
C LYS A 280 -13.03 -4.65 5.94
N ARG A 281 -12.37 -5.81 5.89
CA ARG A 281 -10.95 -5.95 6.20
C ARG A 281 -10.05 -5.67 5.00
N TRP A 282 -10.51 -6.03 3.80
CA TRP A 282 -9.75 -5.93 2.56
C TRP A 282 -10.66 -5.63 1.36
N PRO A 283 -11.05 -4.35 1.15
CA PRO A 283 -12.07 -3.99 0.16
C PRO A 283 -11.74 -4.42 -1.28
N ASN A 284 -10.45 -4.38 -1.65
CA ASN A 284 -9.99 -4.78 -2.98
C ASN A 284 -10.31 -6.24 -3.34
N PHE A 285 -10.65 -7.08 -2.36
CA PHE A 285 -11.15 -8.45 -2.54
C PHE A 285 -12.26 -8.56 -3.60
N LEU A 286 -13.23 -7.65 -3.59
CA LEU A 286 -14.37 -7.69 -4.51
C LEU A 286 -13.97 -7.35 -5.96
N THR A 287 -12.77 -6.79 -6.18
CA THR A 287 -12.34 -6.37 -7.53
C THR A 287 -11.90 -7.54 -8.40
N HIS A 288 -11.64 -8.72 -7.84
CA HIS A 288 -11.28 -9.91 -8.61
C HIS A 288 -12.40 -10.36 -9.56
N SER A 289 -12.02 -10.94 -10.70
CA SER A 289 -12.98 -11.53 -11.65
C SER A 289 -13.43 -12.90 -11.18
N GLU A 290 -14.66 -13.29 -11.53
CA GLU A 290 -15.21 -14.62 -11.22
C GLU A 290 -14.29 -15.74 -11.73
N LYS A 291 -13.79 -15.64 -12.97
CA LYS A 291 -12.80 -16.56 -13.53
C LYS A 291 -11.54 -16.71 -12.66
N LYS A 292 -11.03 -15.60 -12.12
CA LYS A 292 -9.84 -15.62 -11.26
C LYS A 292 -10.14 -16.32 -9.93
N ILE A 293 -11.31 -16.08 -9.35
CA ILE A 293 -11.74 -16.69 -8.09
C ILE A 293 -11.91 -18.21 -8.30
N LEU A 294 -12.65 -18.61 -9.34
CA LEU A 294 -12.91 -20.02 -9.68
C LEU A 294 -11.62 -20.80 -9.93
N SER A 295 -10.73 -20.28 -10.78
CA SER A 295 -9.42 -20.89 -11.03
C SER A 295 -8.58 -21.04 -9.75
N THR A 296 -8.71 -20.09 -8.81
CA THR A 296 -8.02 -20.18 -7.53
C THR A 296 -8.63 -21.26 -6.64
N ILE A 297 -9.97 -21.35 -6.56
CA ILE A 297 -10.68 -22.44 -5.86
C ILE A 297 -10.19 -23.79 -6.40
N GLU A 298 -10.26 -24.00 -7.71
CA GLU A 298 -9.85 -25.25 -8.36
C GLU A 298 -8.39 -25.61 -8.04
N THR A 299 -7.50 -24.60 -8.03
CA THR A 299 -6.09 -24.80 -7.65
C THR A 299 -5.96 -25.32 -6.22
N PHE A 300 -6.65 -24.72 -5.25
CA PHE A 300 -6.57 -25.15 -3.86
C PHE A 300 -7.20 -26.53 -3.66
N LEU A 301 -8.35 -26.81 -4.29
CA LEU A 301 -9.00 -28.11 -4.24
C LEU A 301 -8.10 -29.21 -4.84
N GLY A 302 -7.47 -28.96 -5.99
CA GLY A 302 -6.52 -29.89 -6.62
C GLY A 302 -5.24 -30.13 -5.80
N LEU A 303 -4.97 -29.29 -4.80
CA LEU A 303 -3.87 -29.46 -3.84
C LEU A 303 -4.31 -30.14 -2.54
N GLY A 304 -5.57 -30.57 -2.45
CA GLY A 304 -6.12 -31.32 -1.31
C GLY A 304 -6.80 -30.47 -0.24
N PHE A 305 -7.00 -29.17 -0.46
CA PHE A 305 -7.80 -28.35 0.45
C PHE A 305 -9.29 -28.65 0.25
N THR A 306 -10.06 -28.61 1.33
CA THR A 306 -11.53 -28.60 1.25
C THR A 306 -12.07 -27.21 0.92
N ARG A 307 -13.33 -27.11 0.49
CA ARG A 307 -13.99 -25.81 0.25
C ARG A 307 -14.06 -24.96 1.53
N ASP A 308 -14.34 -25.59 2.67
CA ASP A 308 -14.41 -24.90 3.97
C ASP A 308 -13.04 -24.37 4.39
N GLU A 309 -11.99 -25.17 4.21
CA GLU A 309 -10.61 -24.75 4.46
C GLU A 309 -10.19 -23.58 3.56
N PHE A 310 -10.58 -23.60 2.29
CA PHE A 310 -10.34 -22.48 1.38
C PHE A 310 -11.11 -21.22 1.82
N SER A 311 -12.38 -21.35 2.19
CA SER A 311 -13.19 -20.24 2.70
C SER A 311 -12.57 -19.62 3.97
N MET A 312 -12.14 -20.46 4.91
CA MET A 312 -11.42 -20.03 6.12
C MET A 312 -10.09 -19.35 5.79
N LEU A 313 -9.35 -19.87 4.81
CA LEU A 313 -8.10 -19.30 4.33
C LEU A 313 -8.33 -17.89 3.79
N VAL A 314 -9.33 -17.71 2.92
CA VAL A 314 -9.68 -16.41 2.35
C VAL A 314 -10.15 -15.43 3.42
N LYS A 315 -10.93 -15.88 4.40
CA LYS A 315 -11.39 -15.06 5.53
C LYS A 315 -10.23 -14.48 6.35
N ARG A 316 -9.13 -15.23 6.50
CA ARG A 316 -7.94 -14.83 7.25
C ARG A 316 -6.89 -14.11 6.38
N PHE A 317 -6.82 -14.46 5.11
CA PHE A 317 -5.84 -13.94 4.16
C PHE A 317 -6.49 -13.75 2.78
N PRO A 318 -7.26 -12.66 2.60
CA PRO A 318 -7.98 -12.38 1.36
C PRO A 318 -7.04 -12.25 0.14
N GLN A 319 -5.78 -11.86 0.37
CA GLN A 319 -4.75 -11.79 -0.66
C GLN A 319 -4.43 -13.15 -1.29
N GLY A 320 -4.84 -14.26 -0.65
CA GLY A 320 -4.71 -15.61 -1.18
C GLY A 320 -5.34 -15.79 -2.56
N ILE A 321 -6.44 -15.07 -2.86
CA ILE A 321 -7.08 -15.09 -4.19
C ILE A 321 -6.18 -14.47 -5.27
N GLY A 322 -5.35 -13.50 -4.89
CA GLY A 322 -4.43 -12.82 -5.80
C GLY A 322 -3.21 -13.65 -6.18
N LEU A 323 -2.94 -14.77 -5.50
CA LEU A 323 -1.75 -15.59 -5.76
C LEU A 323 -1.85 -16.30 -7.11
N SER A 324 -0.69 -16.57 -7.73
CA SER A 324 -0.63 -17.39 -8.95
C SER A 324 -0.76 -18.87 -8.60
N PRO A 325 -1.37 -19.70 -9.46
CA PRO A 325 -1.47 -21.13 -9.22
C PRO A 325 -0.12 -21.81 -8.97
N GLU A 326 0.92 -21.41 -9.71
CA GLU A 326 2.29 -21.93 -9.58
C GLU A 326 2.88 -21.61 -8.21
N THR A 327 2.60 -20.41 -7.70
CA THR A 327 3.05 -19.97 -6.38
C THR A 327 2.43 -20.85 -5.29
N VAL A 328 1.10 -21.06 -5.35
CA VAL A 328 0.37 -21.88 -4.38
C VAL A 328 0.83 -23.34 -4.46
N LYS A 329 0.98 -23.89 -5.66
CA LYS A 329 1.46 -25.26 -5.89
C LYS A 329 2.86 -25.47 -5.32
N LYS A 330 3.85 -24.65 -5.71
CA LYS A 330 5.24 -24.75 -5.22
C LYS A 330 5.33 -24.71 -3.70
N LYS A 331 4.55 -23.82 -3.07
CA LYS A 331 4.51 -23.67 -1.61
C LYS A 331 3.88 -24.87 -0.91
N THR A 332 2.76 -25.35 -1.45
CA THR A 332 2.04 -26.49 -0.87
C THR A 332 2.84 -27.78 -1.04
N GLU A 333 3.45 -28.01 -2.20
CA GLU A 333 4.33 -29.17 -2.43
C GLU A 333 5.52 -29.18 -1.48
N PHE A 334 6.16 -28.03 -1.26
CA PHE A 334 7.24 -27.95 -0.29
C PHE A 334 6.74 -28.19 1.15
N LEU A 335 5.76 -27.44 1.62
CA LEU A 335 5.34 -27.47 3.02
C LEU A 335 4.60 -28.76 3.40
N VAL A 336 3.70 -29.22 2.54
CA VAL A 336 2.83 -30.37 2.82
C VAL A 336 3.50 -31.66 2.38
N LYS A 337 3.95 -31.77 1.12
CA LYS A 337 4.48 -33.05 0.60
C LYS A 337 5.91 -33.32 1.03
N LYS A 338 6.80 -32.33 0.99
CA LYS A 338 8.24 -32.52 1.31
C LYS A 338 8.55 -32.38 2.80
N MET A 339 7.83 -31.49 3.48
CA MET A 339 8.10 -31.10 4.85
C MET A 339 7.04 -31.64 5.84
N ASN A 340 5.99 -32.30 5.35
CA ASN A 340 4.95 -33.00 6.13
C ASN A 340 4.07 -32.15 7.04
N TRP A 341 4.01 -30.81 6.86
CA TRP A 341 3.03 -30.00 7.57
C TRP A 341 1.61 -30.27 7.05
N PRO A 342 0.61 -30.46 7.92
CA PRO A 342 -0.76 -30.69 7.48
C PRO A 342 -1.36 -29.43 6.83
N ILE A 343 -2.28 -29.62 5.88
CA ILE A 343 -3.03 -28.52 5.23
C ILE A 343 -3.70 -27.61 6.26
N LYS A 344 -4.28 -28.18 7.32
CA LYS A 344 -4.87 -27.44 8.45
C LYS A 344 -3.93 -26.42 9.07
N ALA A 345 -2.61 -26.68 9.11
CA ALA A 345 -1.62 -25.74 9.61
C ALA A 345 -1.48 -24.52 8.68
N LEU A 346 -1.55 -24.72 7.36
CA LEU A 346 -1.52 -23.66 6.35
C LEU A 346 -2.79 -22.81 6.42
N VAL A 347 -3.97 -23.45 6.55
CA VAL A 347 -5.27 -22.77 6.69
C VAL A 347 -5.36 -21.93 7.98
N SER A 348 -4.70 -22.39 9.03
CA SER A 348 -4.59 -21.65 10.30
C SER A 348 -3.64 -20.45 10.20
N ASN A 349 -2.64 -20.52 9.31
CA ASN A 349 -1.58 -19.52 9.17
C ASN A 349 -1.30 -19.13 7.70
N PRO A 350 -2.31 -18.67 6.94
CA PRO A 350 -2.22 -18.57 5.48
C PRO A 350 -1.26 -17.48 4.99
N ALA A 351 -0.83 -16.56 5.86
CA ALA A 351 0.22 -15.59 5.57
C ALA A 351 1.54 -16.24 5.10
N ILE A 352 1.78 -17.51 5.41
CA ILE A 352 2.92 -18.27 4.88
C ILE A 352 2.94 -18.30 3.34
N LEU A 353 1.76 -18.26 2.72
CA LEU A 353 1.65 -18.25 1.27
C LEU A 353 2.16 -16.92 0.67
N GLY A 354 2.23 -15.84 1.45
CA GLY A 354 2.77 -14.55 1.03
C GLY A 354 4.29 -14.38 1.18
N TYR A 355 4.99 -15.24 1.95
CA TYR A 355 6.44 -15.08 2.17
C TYR A 355 7.31 -15.61 1.01
N SER A 356 8.55 -15.13 0.89
CA SER A 356 9.49 -15.64 -0.13
C SER A 356 9.83 -17.12 0.13
N MET A 357 9.74 -17.93 -0.93
CA MET A 357 10.13 -19.34 -0.87
C MET A 357 11.64 -19.48 -0.63
N GLU A 358 12.43 -18.79 -1.45
CA GLU A 358 13.89 -18.90 -1.51
C GLU A 358 14.52 -18.27 -0.28
N LYS A 359 14.08 -17.06 0.11
CA LYS A 359 14.72 -16.31 1.20
C LYS A 359 14.24 -16.67 2.60
N ARG A 360 13.12 -17.40 2.72
CA ARG A 360 12.49 -17.64 4.03
C ARG A 360 11.95 -19.06 4.19
N THR A 361 11.05 -19.51 3.33
CA THR A 361 10.35 -20.78 3.56
C THR A 361 11.28 -21.98 3.45
N VAL A 362 12.08 -22.07 2.38
CA VAL A 362 12.99 -23.20 2.15
C VAL A 362 14.12 -23.27 3.19
N PRO A 363 14.88 -22.19 3.47
CA PRO A 363 15.95 -22.24 4.45
C PRO A 363 15.47 -22.68 5.83
N ARG A 364 14.34 -22.12 6.28
CA ARG A 364 13.80 -22.44 7.60
C ARG A 364 13.24 -23.86 7.66
N GLY A 365 12.61 -24.33 6.59
CA GLY A 365 12.18 -25.72 6.49
C GLY A 365 13.36 -26.69 6.59
N ASN A 366 14.44 -26.42 5.84
CA ASN A 366 15.63 -27.27 5.85
C ASN A 366 16.32 -27.32 7.23
N VAL A 367 16.37 -26.19 7.96
CA VAL A 367 16.87 -26.18 9.35
C VAL A 367 16.02 -27.08 10.24
N ILE A 368 14.68 -26.99 10.16
CA ILE A 368 13.81 -27.87 10.95
C ILE A 368 14.00 -29.33 10.57
N LYS A 369 14.12 -29.65 9.28
CA LYS A 369 14.40 -31.02 8.82
C LYS A 369 15.70 -31.56 9.40
N ALA A 370 16.77 -30.76 9.40
CA ALA A 370 18.06 -31.13 9.95
C ALA A 370 18.01 -31.37 11.47
N LEU A 371 17.27 -30.52 12.20
CA LEU A 371 17.06 -30.69 13.64
C LEU A 371 16.31 -31.98 13.97
N ILE A 372 15.26 -32.32 13.20
CA ILE A 372 14.51 -33.57 13.38
C ILE A 372 15.41 -34.77 13.08
N SER A 373 16.16 -34.75 11.96
CA SER A 373 17.04 -35.88 11.60
C SER A 373 18.17 -36.13 12.60
N LYS A 374 18.56 -35.10 13.35
CA LYS A 374 19.58 -35.19 14.41
C LYS A 374 18.98 -35.47 15.81
N GLY A 375 17.66 -35.62 15.93
CA GLY A 375 16.97 -35.85 17.20
C GLY A 375 17.00 -34.66 18.17
N LEU A 376 17.28 -33.45 17.68
CA LEU A 376 17.47 -32.24 18.50
C LEU A 376 16.16 -31.49 18.80
N ILE A 377 15.10 -31.85 18.10
CA ILE A 377 13.72 -31.48 18.40
C ILE A 377 12.87 -32.75 18.29
N GLY A 378 11.72 -32.78 18.97
CA GLY A 378 10.81 -33.92 18.94
C GLY A 378 10.39 -34.31 17.52
N SER A 379 9.88 -35.53 17.37
CA SER A 379 9.34 -36.04 16.09
C SER A 379 8.13 -35.24 15.60
N GLU A 380 7.48 -34.49 16.48
CA GLU A 380 6.37 -33.60 16.14
C GLU A 380 6.83 -32.29 15.49
N LEU A 381 6.14 -31.90 14.41
CA LEU A 381 6.45 -30.68 13.69
C LEU A 381 6.10 -29.43 14.51
N PRO A 382 7.02 -28.45 14.61
CA PRO A 382 6.73 -27.19 15.28
C PRO A 382 5.67 -26.38 14.54
N SER A 383 4.97 -25.51 15.27
CA SER A 383 3.96 -24.59 14.71
C SER A 383 4.50 -23.78 13.51
N ILE A 384 3.72 -23.72 12.42
CA ILE A 384 4.05 -22.90 11.23
C ILE A 384 4.35 -21.45 11.60
N SER A 385 3.63 -20.89 12.56
CA SER A 385 3.85 -19.51 13.00
C SER A 385 5.24 -19.33 13.60
N HIS A 386 5.66 -20.28 14.44
CA HIS A 386 6.96 -20.27 15.11
C HIS A 386 8.13 -20.48 14.17
N VAL A 387 7.93 -21.21 13.07
CA VAL A 387 8.98 -21.46 12.08
C VAL A 387 9.02 -20.36 11.03
N PHE A 388 7.90 -20.06 10.38
CA PHE A 388 7.92 -19.30 9.13
C PHE A 388 7.38 -17.87 9.23
N ILE A 389 6.51 -17.58 10.20
CA ILE A 389 5.93 -16.24 10.35
C ILE A 389 6.85 -15.33 11.17
N CYS A 390 7.51 -15.88 12.18
CA CYS A 390 8.36 -15.14 13.11
C CYS A 390 9.54 -14.38 12.44
N THR A 391 10.10 -13.42 13.15
CA THR A 391 11.26 -12.63 12.69
C THR A 391 12.50 -13.52 12.56
N ASN A 392 13.49 -13.08 11.78
CA ASN A 392 14.74 -13.82 11.61
C ASN A 392 15.46 -14.02 12.96
N GLN A 393 15.46 -13.00 13.82
CA GLN A 393 16.09 -13.09 15.13
C GLN A 393 15.40 -14.12 16.02
N VAL A 394 14.07 -14.12 16.07
CA VAL A 394 13.30 -15.09 16.85
C VAL A 394 13.53 -16.51 16.32
N PHE A 395 13.53 -16.70 15.00
CA PHE A 395 13.82 -17.99 14.39
C PHE A 395 15.22 -18.50 14.76
N LEU A 396 16.24 -17.68 14.55
CA LEU A 396 17.64 -18.04 14.80
C LEU A 396 17.88 -18.34 16.27
N ASN A 397 17.35 -17.53 17.19
CA ASN A 397 17.50 -17.78 18.62
C ASN A 397 16.83 -19.09 19.03
N ARG A 398 15.66 -19.40 18.47
CA ARG A 398 14.85 -20.57 18.84
C ARG A 398 15.38 -21.89 18.28
N TYR A 399 15.91 -21.89 17.06
CA TYR A 399 16.23 -23.14 16.35
C TYR A 399 17.71 -23.28 15.99
N VAL A 400 18.51 -22.22 16.09
CA VAL A 400 19.92 -22.26 15.67
C VAL A 400 20.83 -21.98 16.86
N LYS A 401 20.71 -20.80 17.49
CA LYS A 401 21.63 -20.33 18.53
C LYS A 401 21.36 -20.90 19.94
N LYS A 402 20.27 -21.65 20.13
CA LYS A 402 19.97 -22.27 21.42
C LYS A 402 20.89 -23.45 21.78
N HIS A 403 21.63 -23.96 20.79
CA HIS A 403 22.51 -25.10 20.97
C HIS A 403 23.88 -24.63 21.45
N GLU A 404 24.44 -25.31 22.46
CA GLU A 404 25.76 -24.98 23.01
C GLU A 404 26.90 -25.40 22.06
N ASP A 405 26.67 -26.45 21.26
CA ASP A 405 27.63 -26.92 20.26
C ASP A 405 27.81 -25.90 19.12
N LYS A 406 28.99 -25.26 19.10
CA LYS A 406 29.37 -24.25 18.09
C LYS A 406 29.48 -24.83 16.68
N GLN A 407 29.83 -26.10 16.52
CA GLN A 407 29.91 -26.75 15.21
C GLN A 407 28.51 -26.96 14.64
N LEU A 408 27.59 -27.46 15.45
CA LEU A 408 26.17 -27.59 15.10
C LEU A 408 25.54 -26.23 14.76
N VAL A 409 25.80 -25.18 15.56
CA VAL A 409 25.32 -23.82 15.25
C VAL A 409 25.82 -23.35 13.89
N THR A 410 27.09 -23.61 13.57
CA THR A 410 27.70 -23.22 12.29
C THR A 410 27.07 -23.97 11.11
N GLU A 411 26.84 -25.28 11.26
CA GLU A 411 26.15 -26.12 10.27
C GLU A 411 24.72 -25.61 10.00
N LEU A 412 23.92 -25.38 11.06
CA LEU A 412 22.56 -24.88 10.94
C LEU A 412 22.51 -23.47 10.32
N MET A 413 23.49 -22.62 10.63
CA MET A 413 23.63 -21.31 10.00
C MET A 413 23.98 -21.41 8.50
N ALA A 414 24.77 -22.40 8.09
CA ALA A 414 25.05 -22.66 6.69
C ALA A 414 23.78 -23.09 5.95
N ILE A 415 23.00 -24.01 6.52
CA ILE A 415 21.71 -24.43 5.96
C ILE A 415 20.75 -23.24 5.83
N TYR A 416 20.67 -22.39 6.85
CA TYR A 416 19.82 -21.19 6.84
C TYR A 416 20.23 -20.16 5.77
N ARG A 417 21.50 -20.15 5.33
CA ARG A 417 22.02 -19.21 4.32
C ARG A 417 22.05 -19.79 2.90
N ALA A 418 21.87 -21.09 2.74
CA ALA A 418 22.09 -21.80 1.48
C ALA A 418 20.94 -21.67 0.45
N SER A 419 20.33 -20.49 0.25
CA SER A 419 19.18 -20.34 -0.68
C SER A 419 19.07 -18.98 -1.35
#